data_AF-A0A7X8SHS4-F1
#
_entry.id   AF-A0A7X8SHS4-F1
#
_cell.length_a   1.000
_cell.length_b   1.000
_cell.length_c   1.000
_cell.angle_alpha   90.00
_cell.angle_beta   90.00
_cell.angle_gamma   90.00
#
_symmetry.space_group_name_H-M   'P 1'
#
loop_
_entity.id
_entity.type
_entity.pdbx_description
1 polymer ?
#
loop_
_entity_poly.entity_id
_entity_poly.type
_entity_poly.pdbx_seq_one_letter_code
_entity_poly.pdbx_strand_id
1 'polypeptide(L)'
;MNFKSIKKYIAVASIAVTAGFTSCVHQLDTVPVDPNVDTKDKVYQSVEDYNQGLAKLYAGYAVTGQQGPDGNGDLGGIDEGASQYLRRYWEAQELPTDEAINCWGDPGQPDMSTMTWSTNNTLNEALYYRIIYQISLANQFLRDAADSGFDLTRQRAEARFLRAYSYWHALDLYGNGVPKVTEENSVGSDLPEPWGAQEGRELFDYLVAELKSILDDANDEHLVDIGSSMFGQANKGVAHMLLAKLYLNAEVYIGEPHWEDAKKYTDLVVNNYMISDSEKNAVSAYQSLFVMDNYEEYNEIIFSINYFGNQTRTWGGMTYLINAATGGDMDRDMMGAPGWGGNRSMTSLQKYFDGATDERSLFFVHTDDNGNELTEIVDFTQFVQGVQVTKFRNVDSKGNPGDATFAETNFPVFRVADALLMQTEIEWRMYGSAKNDNIRLLWERAGRPTSAVPTVSAEVLLAERARELYWEGHRRQDLRRFNTFTKGTVVPTWPYKGAQTAPGGLTTVAETYEVYPIPSSEIGANPNLTQNKGY
;
A
#
# COMPACT_ATOMS: atom_id res chain seq x y z
N MET A 1 12.00 21.40 -84.76
CA MET A 1 11.43 21.49 -83.40
C MET A 1 12.55 21.76 -82.41
N ASN A 2 12.41 22.83 -81.61
CA ASN A 2 13.50 23.44 -80.85
C ASN A 2 13.63 22.76 -79.47
N PHE A 3 14.75 22.06 -79.21
CA PHE A 3 15.00 21.26 -78.00
C PHE A 3 14.99 22.07 -76.67
N LYS A 4 14.95 23.41 -76.73
CA LYS A 4 14.85 24.28 -75.55
C LYS A 4 13.43 24.40 -74.96
N SER A 5 12.37 24.09 -75.71
CA SER A 5 10.99 24.18 -75.16
C SER A 5 10.61 22.98 -74.30
N ILE A 6 11.13 21.79 -74.60
CA ILE A 6 10.80 20.54 -73.90
C ILE A 6 11.31 20.54 -72.44
N LYS A 7 12.47 21.15 -72.16
CA LYS A 7 13.01 21.23 -70.80
C LYS A 7 12.18 22.10 -69.85
N LYS A 8 11.47 23.12 -70.37
CA LYS A 8 10.58 23.96 -69.55
C LYS A 8 9.30 23.22 -69.14
N TYR A 9 8.75 22.37 -70.00
CA TYR A 9 7.55 21.60 -69.67
C TYR A 9 7.87 20.42 -68.73
N ILE A 10 9.06 19.82 -68.83
CA ILE A 10 9.49 18.78 -67.90
C ILE A 10 9.71 19.37 -66.49
N ALA A 11 10.36 20.52 -66.37
CA ALA A 11 10.60 21.15 -65.06
C ALA A 11 9.30 21.61 -64.36
N VAL A 12 8.30 22.09 -65.12
CA VAL A 12 6.99 22.49 -64.56
C VAL A 12 6.14 21.26 -64.21
N ALA A 13 6.24 20.17 -64.97
CA ALA A 13 5.60 18.90 -64.61
C ALA A 13 6.22 18.26 -63.36
N SER A 14 7.54 18.38 -63.16
CA SER A 14 8.23 17.86 -61.96
C SER A 14 7.86 18.61 -60.67
N ILE A 15 7.57 19.91 -60.75
CA ILE A 15 7.14 20.73 -59.60
C ILE A 15 5.65 20.51 -59.29
N ALA A 16 4.81 20.25 -60.30
CA ALA A 16 3.41 19.91 -60.09
C ALA A 16 3.21 18.50 -59.48
N VAL A 17 4.12 17.56 -59.76
CA VAL A 17 4.10 16.21 -59.17
C VAL A 17 4.61 16.19 -57.73
N THR A 18 5.42 17.16 -57.30
CA THR A 18 5.87 17.27 -55.90
C THR A 18 4.88 18.00 -54.98
N ALA A 19 3.93 18.77 -55.54
CA ALA A 19 2.86 19.41 -54.77
C ALA A 19 1.61 18.52 -54.56
N GLY A 20 1.58 17.31 -55.13
CA GLY A 20 0.43 16.40 -55.08
C GLY A 20 0.45 15.33 -53.98
N PHE A 21 1.48 15.30 -53.11
CA PHE A 21 1.67 14.25 -52.11
C PHE A 21 1.49 14.73 -50.65
N THR A 22 0.61 15.68 -50.38
CA THR A 22 0.25 16.05 -49.00
C THR A 22 -0.92 15.25 -48.42
N SER A 23 -1.35 14.13 -49.03
CA SER A 23 -2.47 13.33 -48.50
C SER A 23 -2.07 12.08 -47.68
N CYS A 24 -0.79 11.94 -47.31
CA CYS A 24 -0.32 10.81 -46.48
C CYS A 24 -0.02 11.21 -45.03
N VAL A 25 -0.75 12.18 -44.47
CA VAL A 25 -0.64 12.55 -43.03
C VAL A 25 -1.83 12.03 -42.20
N HIS A 26 -2.82 11.37 -42.81
CA HIS A 26 -3.93 10.73 -42.11
C HIS A 26 -3.85 9.19 -42.04
N GLN A 27 -2.69 8.60 -42.36
CA GLN A 27 -2.48 7.14 -42.34
C GLN A 27 -1.71 6.64 -41.11
N LEU A 28 -1.34 7.54 -40.18
CA LEU A 28 -0.77 7.18 -38.89
C LEU A 28 -1.81 7.07 -37.77
N ASP A 29 -3.04 7.54 -38.00
CA ASP A 29 -4.20 7.27 -37.13
C ASP A 29 -4.83 5.93 -37.52
N THR A 30 -4.09 4.84 -37.36
CA THR A 30 -4.67 3.50 -37.53
C THR A 30 -5.40 3.14 -36.23
N VAL A 31 -6.71 3.37 -36.18
CA VAL A 31 -7.57 2.66 -35.23
C VAL A 31 -7.44 1.16 -35.55
N PRO A 32 -7.13 0.29 -34.58
CA PRO A 32 -7.08 -1.15 -34.78
C PRO A 32 -8.28 -1.66 -35.59
N VAL A 33 -7.99 -2.22 -36.77
CA VAL A 33 -9.00 -2.78 -37.68
C VAL A 33 -9.62 -4.08 -37.12
N ASP A 34 -8.97 -4.67 -36.11
CA ASP A 34 -9.52 -5.82 -35.40
C ASP A 34 -10.72 -5.38 -34.53
N PRO A 35 -11.94 -5.86 -34.83
CA PRO A 35 -13.11 -5.55 -34.03
C PRO A 35 -12.97 -6.03 -32.57
N ASN A 36 -12.07 -6.97 -32.28
CA ASN A 36 -11.81 -7.51 -30.95
C ASN A 36 -10.69 -6.79 -30.17
N VAL A 37 -10.08 -5.75 -30.75
CA VAL A 37 -9.15 -4.89 -30.00
C VAL A 37 -9.95 -3.78 -29.35
N ASP A 38 -9.90 -3.73 -28.03
CA ASP A 38 -10.49 -2.69 -27.20
C ASP A 38 -9.71 -1.38 -27.39
N THR A 39 -10.21 -0.52 -28.26
CA THR A 39 -9.70 0.83 -28.47
C THR A 39 -10.38 1.80 -27.50
N LYS A 40 -9.74 2.95 -27.19
CA LYS A 40 -10.35 4.01 -26.36
C LYS A 40 -11.80 4.30 -26.75
N ASP A 41 -12.06 4.46 -28.06
CA ASP A 41 -13.39 4.76 -28.62
C ASP A 41 -14.44 3.64 -28.42
N LYS A 42 -13.99 2.42 -28.08
CA LYS A 42 -14.84 1.28 -27.76
C LYS A 42 -15.03 1.11 -26.25
N VAL A 43 -14.05 1.47 -25.45
CA VAL A 43 -14.04 1.28 -23.98
C VAL A 43 -14.74 2.42 -23.25
N TYR A 44 -14.51 3.68 -23.65
CA TYR A 44 -15.06 4.84 -22.95
C TYR A 44 -16.05 5.62 -23.84
N GLN A 45 -17.34 5.29 -23.73
CA GLN A 45 -18.41 5.90 -24.54
C GLN A 45 -19.37 6.77 -23.71
N SER A 46 -19.29 6.69 -22.39
CA SER A 46 -20.16 7.39 -21.45
C SER A 46 -19.44 7.69 -20.13
N VAL A 47 -20.03 8.57 -19.31
CA VAL A 47 -19.55 8.81 -17.93
C VAL A 47 -19.54 7.52 -17.11
N GLU A 48 -20.48 6.61 -17.35
CA GLU A 48 -20.52 5.33 -16.65
C GLU A 48 -19.33 4.44 -16.99
N ASP A 49 -18.88 4.43 -18.25
CA ASP A 49 -17.68 3.68 -18.63
C ASP A 49 -16.44 4.23 -17.91
N TYR A 50 -16.34 5.56 -17.73
CA TYR A 50 -15.28 6.17 -16.92
C TYR A 50 -15.42 5.83 -15.43
N ASN A 51 -16.64 5.69 -14.90
CA ASN A 51 -16.82 5.21 -13.53
C ASN A 51 -16.30 3.77 -13.38
N GLN A 52 -16.52 2.89 -14.36
CA GLN A 52 -15.96 1.53 -14.38
C GLN A 52 -14.44 1.54 -14.52
N GLY A 53 -13.88 2.44 -15.35
CA GLY A 53 -12.44 2.66 -15.45
C GLY A 53 -11.81 3.10 -14.13
N LEU A 54 -12.44 4.07 -13.44
CA LEU A 54 -12.02 4.50 -12.10
C LEU A 54 -12.15 3.36 -11.08
N ALA A 55 -13.23 2.57 -11.14
CA ALA A 55 -13.41 1.41 -10.29
C ALA A 55 -12.28 0.38 -10.48
N LYS A 56 -11.75 0.20 -11.70
CA LYS A 56 -10.56 -0.65 -11.94
C LYS A 56 -9.31 -0.09 -11.25
N LEU A 57 -9.12 1.23 -11.16
CA LEU A 57 -7.99 1.82 -10.43
C LEU A 57 -8.06 1.46 -8.93
N TYR A 58 -9.23 1.60 -8.31
CA TYR A 58 -9.45 1.17 -6.92
C TYR A 58 -9.30 -0.35 -6.77
N ALA A 59 -9.88 -1.13 -7.70
CA ALA A 59 -9.86 -2.58 -7.66
C ALA A 59 -8.44 -3.16 -7.78
N GLY A 60 -7.51 -2.48 -8.47
CA GLY A 60 -6.11 -2.94 -8.60
C GLY A 60 -5.36 -3.07 -7.26
N TYR A 61 -5.88 -2.50 -6.17
CA TYR A 61 -5.36 -2.71 -4.82
C TYR A 61 -5.92 -3.97 -4.13
N ALA A 62 -7.04 -4.50 -4.61
CA ALA A 62 -7.75 -5.67 -4.07
C ALA A 62 -7.57 -6.93 -4.93
N VAL A 63 -7.70 -6.81 -6.25
CA VAL A 63 -7.63 -7.92 -7.21
C VAL A 63 -6.40 -7.85 -8.10
N THR A 64 -6.11 -8.96 -8.78
CA THR A 64 -4.90 -9.19 -9.56
C THR A 64 -5.06 -8.96 -11.06
N GLY A 65 -6.30 -8.84 -11.53
CA GLY A 65 -6.68 -8.78 -12.93
C GLY A 65 -8.17 -8.46 -13.08
N GLN A 66 -8.70 -8.53 -14.30
CA GLN A 66 -10.14 -8.36 -14.57
C GLN A 66 -10.93 -9.67 -14.44
N GLN A 67 -10.24 -10.82 -14.38
CA GLN A 67 -10.82 -12.12 -14.11
C GLN A 67 -10.38 -12.60 -12.73
N GLY A 68 -11.34 -12.87 -11.84
CA GLY A 68 -11.05 -13.34 -10.48
C GLY A 68 -11.41 -14.82 -10.27
N PRO A 69 -10.71 -15.53 -9.37
CA PRO A 69 -9.57 -15.07 -8.57
C PRO A 69 -8.24 -15.11 -9.33
N ASP A 70 -8.24 -15.71 -10.53
CA ASP A 70 -7.10 -15.86 -11.43
C ASP A 70 -7.57 -16.14 -12.87
N GLY A 71 -6.63 -16.08 -13.82
CA GLY A 71 -6.79 -16.50 -15.21
C GLY A 71 -6.52 -15.39 -16.24
N ASN A 72 -6.49 -14.14 -15.79
CA ASN A 72 -6.10 -13.00 -16.62
C ASN A 72 -5.48 -11.89 -15.74
N GLY A 73 -4.38 -12.25 -15.07
CA GLY A 73 -3.64 -11.35 -14.21
C GLY A 73 -3.00 -10.18 -14.97
N ASP A 74 -2.98 -9.01 -14.34
CA ASP A 74 -2.35 -7.81 -14.87
C ASP A 74 -0.82 -7.96 -15.04
N LEU A 75 -0.19 -8.82 -14.23
CA LEU A 75 1.24 -9.11 -14.27
C LEU A 75 1.50 -10.57 -14.67
N GLY A 76 2.49 -10.80 -15.52
CA GLY A 76 2.99 -12.14 -15.87
C GLY A 76 4.26 -12.53 -15.10
N GLY A 77 4.65 -13.80 -15.19
CA GLY A 77 5.94 -14.30 -14.68
C GLY A 77 5.98 -14.70 -13.19
N ILE A 78 4.90 -14.48 -12.46
CA ILE A 78 4.71 -14.90 -11.06
C ILE A 78 3.29 -15.47 -10.89
N ASP A 79 3.08 -16.31 -9.88
CA ASP A 79 1.74 -16.73 -9.47
C ASP A 79 0.83 -15.50 -9.29
N GLU A 80 -0.37 -15.57 -9.86
CA GLU A 80 -1.27 -14.41 -9.94
C GLU A 80 -1.67 -13.95 -8.53
N GLY A 81 -2.02 -14.87 -7.64
CA GLY A 81 -2.37 -14.58 -6.24
C GLY A 81 -1.20 -14.03 -5.44
N ALA A 82 0.01 -14.53 -5.69
CA ALA A 82 1.23 -13.99 -5.11
C ALA A 82 1.50 -12.56 -5.59
N SER A 83 1.17 -12.22 -6.83
CA SER A 83 1.38 -10.87 -7.36
C SER A 83 0.46 -9.78 -6.79
N GLN A 84 -0.51 -10.12 -5.93
CA GLN A 84 -1.55 -9.18 -5.48
C GLN A 84 -0.98 -8.00 -4.65
N TYR A 85 -1.46 -6.78 -4.93
CA TYR A 85 -0.91 -5.52 -4.39
C TYR A 85 -0.86 -5.48 -2.85
N LEU A 86 -2.02 -5.62 -2.18
CA LEU A 86 -2.08 -5.54 -0.71
C LEU A 86 -1.21 -6.60 -0.04
N ARG A 87 -1.23 -7.84 -0.53
CA ARG A 87 -0.40 -8.94 -0.04
C ARG A 87 1.08 -8.58 -0.13
N ARG A 88 1.54 -8.15 -1.30
CA ARG A 88 2.94 -7.76 -1.51
C ARG A 88 3.34 -6.59 -0.63
N TYR A 89 2.49 -5.55 -0.56
CA TYR A 89 2.74 -4.37 0.26
C TYR A 89 2.80 -4.72 1.75
N TRP A 90 1.83 -5.48 2.25
CA TRP A 90 1.80 -5.94 3.62
C TRP A 90 3.05 -6.77 3.96
N GLU A 91 3.45 -7.69 3.08
CA GLU A 91 4.65 -8.50 3.32
C GLU A 91 5.92 -7.65 3.40
N ALA A 92 6.06 -6.63 2.56
CA ALA A 92 7.20 -5.72 2.60
C ALA A 92 7.20 -4.79 3.83
N GLN A 93 6.03 -4.54 4.41
CA GLN A 93 5.88 -3.66 5.56
C GLN A 93 5.89 -4.38 6.91
N GLU A 94 5.59 -5.68 6.93
CA GLU A 94 5.38 -6.45 8.16
C GLU A 94 6.37 -7.60 8.36
N LEU A 95 6.63 -8.43 7.34
CA LEU A 95 7.54 -9.57 7.50
C LEU A 95 8.97 -9.20 7.92
N PRO A 96 9.58 -8.09 7.49
CA PRO A 96 10.93 -7.76 7.93
C PRO A 96 10.99 -7.16 9.34
N THR A 97 9.90 -7.19 10.12
CA THR A 97 9.75 -6.45 11.37
C THR A 97 9.59 -7.37 12.58
N ASP A 98 9.41 -6.78 13.76
CA ASP A 98 9.14 -7.49 15.00
C ASP A 98 7.70 -7.99 15.16
N GLU A 99 6.84 -7.78 14.16
CA GLU A 99 5.41 -8.10 14.21
C GLU A 99 4.99 -9.35 13.46
N ALA A 100 5.71 -9.75 12.41
CA ALA A 100 5.27 -10.85 11.55
C ALA A 100 6.44 -11.66 10.98
N ILE A 101 6.17 -12.92 10.68
CA ILE A 101 7.07 -13.87 10.06
C ILE A 101 6.24 -14.91 9.27
N ASN A 102 6.77 -15.39 8.15
CA ASN A 102 6.09 -16.39 7.31
C ASN A 102 6.94 -17.68 7.24
N CYS A 103 6.33 -18.86 7.45
CA CYS A 103 7.04 -20.16 7.43
C CYS A 103 7.20 -20.79 6.05
N TRP A 104 6.62 -20.21 4.99
CA TRP A 104 6.67 -20.83 3.68
C TRP A 104 8.08 -20.78 3.07
N GLY A 105 8.44 -21.89 2.42
CA GLY A 105 9.74 -22.07 1.78
C GLY A 105 9.80 -21.58 0.33
N ASP A 106 8.76 -20.89 -0.15
CA ASP A 106 8.71 -20.36 -1.51
C ASP A 106 9.90 -19.44 -1.79
N PRO A 107 10.48 -19.48 -3.02
CA PRO A 107 11.60 -18.61 -3.38
C PRO A 107 11.32 -17.14 -3.07
N GLY A 108 12.22 -16.52 -2.31
CA GLY A 108 12.13 -15.12 -1.89
C GLY A 108 11.27 -14.86 -0.64
N GLN A 109 10.38 -15.78 -0.23
CA GLN A 109 9.51 -15.58 0.93
C GLN A 109 10.28 -15.53 2.26
N PRO A 110 11.23 -16.45 2.53
CA PRO A 110 12.03 -16.35 3.74
C PRO A 110 12.87 -15.06 3.79
N ASP A 111 13.38 -14.61 2.64
CA ASP A 111 14.21 -13.42 2.56
C ASP A 111 13.50 -12.15 3.05
N MET A 112 12.18 -12.05 2.76
CA MET A 112 11.32 -10.96 3.22
C MET A 112 11.20 -10.94 4.74
N SER A 113 11.17 -12.12 5.38
CA SER A 113 11.09 -12.22 6.84
C SER A 113 12.42 -11.94 7.52
N THR A 114 13.54 -12.32 6.89
CA THR A 114 14.85 -12.28 7.53
C THR A 114 15.72 -11.10 7.12
N MET A 115 15.20 -10.15 6.35
CA MET A 115 15.98 -9.01 5.83
C MET A 115 17.21 -9.46 5.04
N THR A 116 17.04 -10.44 4.15
CA THR A 116 18.13 -11.01 3.32
C THR A 116 17.82 -10.99 1.83
N TRP A 117 16.85 -10.18 1.39
CA TRP A 117 16.51 -10.07 -0.03
C TRP A 117 17.67 -9.53 -0.86
N SER A 118 17.64 -9.88 -2.15
CA SER A 118 18.56 -9.39 -3.16
C SER A 118 17.79 -8.72 -4.30
N THR A 119 18.52 -8.15 -5.27
CA THR A 119 17.94 -7.54 -6.48
C THR A 119 17.14 -8.51 -7.35
N ASN A 120 17.26 -9.82 -7.12
CA ASN A 120 16.56 -10.89 -7.85
C ASN A 120 15.43 -11.53 -7.03
N ASN A 121 15.04 -10.94 -5.90
CA ASN A 121 13.89 -11.43 -5.13
C ASN A 121 12.59 -11.19 -5.92
N THR A 122 11.93 -12.28 -6.32
CA THR A 122 10.74 -12.26 -7.19
C THR A 122 9.52 -11.61 -6.53
N LEU A 123 9.42 -11.66 -5.21
CA LEU A 123 8.33 -11.06 -4.45
C LEU A 123 8.46 -9.53 -4.42
N ASN A 124 9.69 -9.04 -4.27
CA ASN A 124 10.03 -7.62 -4.42
C ASN A 124 9.77 -7.13 -5.85
N GLU A 125 10.19 -7.90 -6.85
CA GLU A 125 9.91 -7.60 -8.26
C GLU A 125 8.42 -7.47 -8.55
N ALA A 126 7.60 -8.39 -8.06
CA ALA A 126 6.16 -8.32 -8.20
C ALA A 126 5.56 -7.07 -7.52
N LEU A 127 6.02 -6.70 -6.32
CA LEU A 127 5.57 -5.50 -5.64
C LEU A 127 5.92 -4.24 -6.45
N TYR A 128 7.16 -4.14 -6.91
CA TYR A 128 7.64 -3.03 -7.72
C TYR A 128 6.76 -2.86 -8.97
N TYR A 129 6.57 -3.94 -9.73
CA TYR A 129 5.75 -3.90 -10.95
C TYR A 129 4.27 -3.62 -10.66
N ARG A 130 3.71 -4.08 -9.53
CA ARG A 130 2.33 -3.72 -9.16
C ARG A 130 2.17 -2.22 -8.93
N ILE A 131 3.12 -1.61 -8.24
CA ILE A 131 3.11 -0.16 -7.97
C ILE A 131 3.22 0.62 -9.28
N ILE A 132 4.19 0.29 -10.13
CA ILE A 132 4.38 0.96 -11.43
C ILE A 132 3.19 0.72 -12.38
N TYR A 133 2.59 -0.47 -12.34
CA TYR A 133 1.38 -0.77 -13.11
C TYR A 133 0.19 0.09 -12.67
N GLN A 134 -0.05 0.25 -11.37
CA GLN A 134 -1.12 1.11 -10.86
C GLN A 134 -0.93 2.58 -11.26
N ILE A 135 0.31 3.07 -11.20
CA ILE A 135 0.67 4.41 -11.70
C ILE A 135 0.37 4.53 -13.19
N SER A 136 0.73 3.50 -13.98
CA SER A 136 0.53 3.48 -15.43
C SER A 136 -0.95 3.46 -15.81
N LEU A 137 -1.77 2.68 -15.09
CA LEU A 137 -3.22 2.67 -15.27
C LEU A 137 -3.84 4.02 -14.95
N ALA A 138 -3.45 4.66 -13.84
CA ALA A 138 -3.95 5.99 -13.48
C ALA A 138 -3.54 7.04 -14.53
N ASN A 139 -2.30 7.01 -15.00
CA ASN A 139 -1.83 7.89 -16.08
C ASN A 139 -2.64 7.69 -17.36
N GLN A 140 -2.95 6.45 -17.72
CA GLN A 140 -3.75 6.17 -18.91
C GLN A 140 -5.19 6.66 -18.76
N PHE A 141 -5.82 6.42 -17.61
CA PHE A 141 -7.15 6.94 -17.29
C PHE A 141 -7.21 8.46 -17.39
N LEU A 142 -6.21 9.16 -16.84
CA LEU A 142 -6.14 10.63 -16.85
C LEU A 142 -6.01 11.20 -18.26
N ARG A 143 -5.20 10.58 -19.14
CA ARG A 143 -5.14 10.94 -20.56
C ARG A 143 -6.49 10.73 -21.24
N ASP A 144 -7.10 9.57 -21.03
CA ASP A 144 -8.37 9.24 -21.69
C ASP A 144 -9.50 10.19 -21.26
N ALA A 145 -9.58 10.47 -19.96
CA ALA A 145 -10.56 11.38 -19.37
C ALA A 145 -10.36 12.83 -19.84
N ALA A 146 -9.13 13.28 -20.08
CA ALA A 146 -8.83 14.66 -20.53
C ALA A 146 -9.50 14.96 -21.89
N ASP A 147 -9.43 14.01 -22.81
CA ASP A 147 -9.93 14.18 -24.18
C ASP A 147 -11.37 13.66 -24.35
N SER A 148 -12.08 13.37 -23.25
CA SER A 148 -13.36 12.67 -23.28
C SER A 148 -14.54 13.53 -23.73
N GLY A 149 -14.47 14.85 -23.52
CA GLY A 149 -15.60 15.77 -23.69
C GLY A 149 -16.67 15.70 -22.59
N PHE A 150 -16.50 14.84 -21.57
CA PHE A 150 -17.36 14.77 -20.40
C PHE A 150 -16.80 15.59 -19.24
N ASP A 151 -17.65 16.02 -18.32
CA ASP A 151 -17.22 16.55 -17.02
C ASP A 151 -16.82 15.38 -16.11
N LEU A 152 -15.50 15.15 -16.01
CA LEU A 152 -14.87 14.09 -15.23
C LEU A 152 -13.93 14.65 -14.16
N THR A 153 -14.12 15.92 -13.77
CA THR A 153 -13.29 16.63 -12.80
C THR A 153 -13.09 15.83 -11.50
N ARG A 154 -14.17 15.29 -10.95
CA ARG A 154 -14.13 14.42 -9.77
C ARG A 154 -13.35 13.12 -10.02
N GLN A 155 -13.65 12.41 -11.11
CA GLN A 155 -13.00 11.13 -11.41
C GLN A 155 -11.49 11.32 -11.63
N ARG A 156 -11.10 12.45 -12.23
CA ARG A 156 -9.69 12.83 -12.42
C ARG A 156 -9.01 13.14 -11.08
N ALA A 157 -9.67 13.85 -10.17
CA ALA A 157 -9.14 14.09 -8.82
C ALA A 157 -8.91 12.78 -8.05
N GLU A 158 -9.85 11.85 -8.09
CA GLU A 158 -9.71 10.51 -7.47
C GLU A 158 -8.59 9.69 -8.13
N ALA A 159 -8.48 9.68 -9.47
CA ALA A 159 -7.40 8.99 -10.18
C ALA A 159 -6.01 9.57 -9.85
N ARG A 160 -5.89 10.90 -9.73
CA ARG A 160 -4.67 11.58 -9.28
C ARG A 160 -4.31 11.21 -7.84
N PHE A 161 -5.29 11.12 -6.94
CA PHE A 161 -5.07 10.62 -5.58
C PHE A 161 -4.54 9.18 -5.60
N LEU A 162 -5.14 8.26 -6.36
CA LEU A 162 -4.71 6.86 -6.42
C LEU A 162 -3.30 6.73 -7.01
N ARG A 163 -2.95 7.55 -8.00
CA ARG A 163 -1.57 7.66 -8.50
C ARG A 163 -0.62 8.13 -7.40
N ALA A 164 -0.97 9.19 -6.67
CA ALA A 164 -0.16 9.72 -5.57
C ALA A 164 0.01 8.68 -4.44
N TYR A 165 -1.04 7.91 -4.13
CA TYR A 165 -0.98 6.82 -3.16
C TYR A 165 0.00 5.71 -3.60
N SER A 166 -0.03 5.28 -4.86
CA SER A 166 0.95 4.33 -5.39
C SER A 166 2.37 4.89 -5.39
N TYR A 167 2.55 6.16 -5.75
CA TYR A 167 3.86 6.81 -5.70
C TYR A 167 4.39 7.01 -4.28
N TRP A 168 3.52 7.20 -3.27
CA TRP A 168 3.95 7.21 -1.88
C TRP A 168 4.53 5.86 -1.45
N HIS A 169 3.88 4.74 -1.83
CA HIS A 169 4.47 3.42 -1.61
C HIS A 169 5.79 3.25 -2.36
N ALA A 170 5.88 3.76 -3.59
CA ALA A 170 7.12 3.74 -4.37
C ALA A 170 8.26 4.48 -3.65
N LEU A 171 7.98 5.69 -3.13
CA LEU A 171 8.93 6.51 -2.37
C LEU A 171 9.38 5.80 -1.10
N ASP A 172 8.45 5.24 -0.33
CA ASP A 172 8.76 4.60 0.95
C ASP A 172 9.56 3.30 0.80
N LEU A 173 9.25 2.51 -0.23
CA LEU A 173 9.86 1.20 -0.46
C LEU A 173 11.16 1.29 -1.25
N TYR A 174 11.18 2.07 -2.34
CA TYR A 174 12.27 2.09 -3.31
C TYR A 174 13.01 3.42 -3.39
N GLY A 175 12.54 4.44 -2.67
CA GLY A 175 13.12 5.78 -2.76
C GLY A 175 12.83 6.45 -4.11
N ASN A 176 13.83 7.11 -4.67
CA ASN A 176 13.73 7.97 -5.85
C ASN A 176 14.10 7.28 -7.18
N GLY A 177 14.62 6.05 -7.15
CA GLY A 177 15.05 5.35 -8.35
C GLY A 177 13.91 4.78 -9.21
N VAL A 178 12.65 5.14 -8.92
CA VAL A 178 11.47 4.69 -9.67
C VAL A 178 11.20 5.59 -10.90
N PRO A 179 10.58 5.07 -11.97
CA PRO A 179 10.34 5.82 -13.21
C PRO A 179 9.50 7.07 -12.97
N LYS A 180 9.96 8.19 -13.52
CA LYS A 180 9.24 9.46 -13.54
C LYS A 180 8.25 9.48 -14.69
N VAL A 181 7.05 8.97 -14.43
CA VAL A 181 5.97 8.88 -15.42
C VAL A 181 4.65 9.45 -14.92
N THR A 182 4.06 10.31 -15.72
CA THR A 182 2.77 10.96 -15.49
C THR A 182 1.89 10.81 -16.74
N GLU A 183 0.68 11.37 -16.71
CA GLU A 183 -0.21 11.46 -17.87
C GLU A 183 0.44 12.26 -19.02
N GLU A 184 1.34 13.20 -18.71
CA GLU A 184 2.07 14.04 -19.67
C GLU A 184 3.12 13.27 -20.49
N ASN A 185 3.54 12.09 -20.04
CA ASN A 185 4.52 11.28 -20.76
C ASN A 185 3.84 10.40 -21.83
N SER A 186 4.30 10.50 -23.08
CA SER A 186 3.77 9.69 -24.20
C SER A 186 4.22 8.23 -24.11
N VAL A 187 3.29 7.29 -24.29
CA VAL A 187 3.59 5.85 -24.27
C VAL A 187 4.52 5.48 -25.43
N GLY A 188 5.61 4.76 -25.13
CA GLY A 188 6.51 4.17 -26.14
C GLY A 188 7.44 5.13 -26.86
N SER A 189 7.59 6.37 -26.38
CA SER A 189 8.48 7.38 -26.97
C SER A 189 9.92 7.24 -26.49
N ASP A 190 10.15 7.45 -25.18
CA ASP A 190 11.47 7.39 -24.54
C ASP A 190 11.45 6.51 -23.27
N LEU A 191 12.61 5.96 -22.90
CA LEU A 191 12.76 5.27 -21.62
C LEU A 191 12.67 6.30 -20.48
N PRO A 192 11.81 6.10 -19.47
CA PRO A 192 11.62 7.10 -18.42
C PRO A 192 12.90 7.36 -17.63
N GLU A 193 13.17 8.63 -17.35
CA GLU A 193 14.14 9.02 -16.33
C GLU A 193 13.62 8.65 -14.93
N PRO A 194 14.49 8.38 -13.93
CA PRO A 194 14.04 8.21 -12.56
C PRO A 194 13.53 9.55 -11.99
N TRP A 195 12.76 9.49 -10.91
CA TRP A 195 12.39 10.69 -10.13
C TRP A 195 13.60 11.43 -9.55
N GLY A 196 14.82 10.90 -9.64
CA GLY A 196 16.02 11.73 -9.66
C GLY A 196 17.13 11.24 -8.74
N ALA A 197 18.25 11.96 -8.76
CA ALA A 197 19.47 11.64 -8.00
C ALA A 197 19.57 12.34 -6.62
N GLN A 198 18.60 13.20 -6.27
CA GLN A 198 18.55 13.99 -5.02
C GLN A 198 17.65 13.32 -3.99
N GLU A 199 18.10 12.22 -3.39
CA GLU A 199 17.50 11.58 -2.19
C GLU A 199 16.00 11.85 -1.98
N GLY A 200 15.11 11.08 -2.63
CA GLY A 200 13.65 11.13 -2.42
C GLY A 200 12.90 12.45 -2.73
N ARG A 201 13.61 13.57 -2.90
CA ARG A 201 13.07 14.94 -2.82
C ARG A 201 12.06 15.26 -3.88
N GLU A 202 12.43 15.01 -5.13
CA GLU A 202 11.59 15.40 -6.27
C GLU A 202 10.26 14.66 -6.28
N LEU A 203 10.27 13.35 -5.97
CA LEU A 203 9.04 12.57 -5.84
C LEU A 203 8.20 13.03 -4.64
N PHE A 204 8.83 13.33 -3.50
CA PHE A 204 8.12 13.90 -2.36
C PHE A 204 7.44 15.23 -2.71
N ASP A 205 8.15 16.14 -3.37
CA ASP A 205 7.61 17.45 -3.74
C ASP A 205 6.47 17.33 -4.73
N TYR A 206 6.59 16.43 -5.70
CA TYR A 206 5.50 16.09 -6.60
C TYR A 206 4.27 15.57 -5.85
N LEU A 207 4.46 14.62 -4.93
CA LEU A 207 3.36 14.07 -4.11
C LEU A 207 2.67 15.16 -3.28
N VAL A 208 3.45 16.03 -2.64
CA VAL A 208 2.92 17.16 -1.87
C VAL A 208 2.13 18.11 -2.76
N ALA A 209 2.65 18.44 -3.94
CA ALA A 209 1.99 19.33 -4.89
C ALA A 209 0.69 18.73 -5.43
N GLU A 210 0.70 17.46 -5.84
CA GLU A 210 -0.49 16.73 -6.31
C GLU A 210 -1.58 16.70 -5.24
N LEU A 211 -1.23 16.28 -4.02
CA LEU A 211 -2.21 16.15 -2.94
C LEU A 211 -2.76 17.52 -2.51
N LYS A 212 -1.93 18.57 -2.45
CA LYS A 212 -2.43 19.93 -2.19
C LYS A 212 -3.32 20.43 -3.32
N SER A 213 -2.99 20.15 -4.58
CA SER A 213 -3.78 20.56 -5.75
C SER A 213 -5.19 19.96 -5.73
N ILE A 214 -5.33 18.68 -5.37
CA ILE A 214 -6.65 18.02 -5.32
C ILE A 214 -7.41 18.30 -4.01
N LEU A 215 -6.83 19.05 -3.08
CA LEU A 215 -7.50 19.55 -1.87
C LEU A 215 -8.01 20.98 -2.01
N ASP A 216 -7.51 21.74 -3.00
CA ASP A 216 -7.83 23.14 -3.20
C ASP A 216 -9.19 23.30 -3.89
N ASP A 217 -10.17 23.87 -3.19
CA ASP A 217 -11.51 24.16 -3.73
C ASP A 217 -11.49 25.20 -4.87
N ALA A 218 -10.36 25.90 -5.08
CA ALA A 218 -10.18 26.77 -6.24
C ALA A 218 -9.78 26.01 -7.52
N ASN A 219 -9.45 24.73 -7.42
CA ASN A 219 -9.11 23.86 -8.54
C ASN A 219 -10.33 23.02 -8.93
N ASP A 220 -10.76 23.07 -10.19
CA ASP A 220 -11.92 22.30 -10.67
C ASP A 220 -11.74 20.78 -10.43
N GLU A 221 -10.51 20.27 -10.49
CA GLU A 221 -10.17 18.86 -10.18
C GLU A 221 -9.84 18.66 -8.70
N HIS A 222 -10.80 18.91 -7.82
CA HIS A 222 -10.65 18.69 -6.38
C HIS A 222 -11.42 17.45 -5.89
N LEU A 223 -10.96 16.87 -4.79
CA LEU A 223 -11.66 15.78 -4.10
C LEU A 223 -12.90 16.30 -3.40
N VAL A 224 -13.88 15.40 -3.26
CA VAL A 224 -15.11 15.68 -2.51
C VAL A 224 -14.84 15.79 -1.01
N ASP A 225 -15.72 16.51 -0.32
CA ASP A 225 -15.71 16.57 1.15
C ASP A 225 -15.99 15.20 1.78
N ILE A 226 -15.53 15.01 3.01
CA ILE A 226 -15.57 13.73 3.75
C ILE A 226 -16.98 13.11 3.77
N GLY A 227 -18.02 13.91 4.02
CA GLY A 227 -19.41 13.43 4.08
C GLY A 227 -20.07 13.17 2.72
N SER A 228 -19.37 13.39 1.60
CA SER A 228 -19.91 13.28 0.25
C SER A 228 -19.36 12.08 -0.55
N SER A 229 -18.46 11.30 0.03
CA SER A 229 -17.89 10.09 -0.58
C SER A 229 -18.57 8.82 -0.09
N MET A 230 -18.54 7.76 -0.91
CA MET A 230 -18.85 6.41 -0.45
C MET A 230 -17.70 5.82 0.38
N PHE A 231 -18.00 4.81 1.20
CA PHE A 231 -16.97 4.08 1.94
C PHE A 231 -15.91 3.49 1.00
N GLY A 232 -14.64 3.76 1.29
CA GLY A 232 -13.49 3.36 0.48
C GLY A 232 -13.17 4.27 -0.71
N GLN A 233 -13.96 5.31 -1.00
CA GLN A 233 -13.59 6.32 -1.99
C GLN A 233 -12.66 7.38 -1.37
N ALA A 234 -11.73 7.89 -2.17
CA ALA A 234 -10.88 9.00 -1.81
C ALA A 234 -11.71 10.29 -1.65
N ASN A 235 -11.51 10.96 -0.53
CA ASN A 235 -12.08 12.27 -0.22
C ASN A 235 -10.98 13.16 0.38
N LYS A 236 -11.31 14.41 0.70
CA LYS A 236 -10.34 15.34 1.31
C LYS A 236 -9.70 14.80 2.59
N GLY A 237 -10.45 14.07 3.43
CA GLY A 237 -9.91 13.45 4.64
C GLY A 237 -8.86 12.37 4.37
N VAL A 238 -9.07 11.57 3.32
CA VAL A 238 -8.07 10.59 2.85
C VAL A 238 -6.79 11.28 2.40
N ALA A 239 -6.90 12.35 1.61
CA ALA A 239 -5.73 13.11 1.15
C ALA A 239 -5.02 13.85 2.30
N HIS A 240 -5.75 14.35 3.30
CA HIS A 240 -5.16 14.88 4.53
C HIS A 240 -4.33 13.83 5.26
N MET A 241 -4.85 12.60 5.40
CA MET A 241 -4.12 11.53 6.08
C MET A 241 -2.84 11.13 5.32
N LEU A 242 -2.89 11.06 3.98
CA LEU A 242 -1.70 10.77 3.18
C LEU A 242 -0.66 11.90 3.28
N LEU A 243 -1.06 13.17 3.27
CA LEU A 243 -0.15 14.29 3.51
C LEU A 243 0.46 14.24 4.92
N ALA A 244 -0.34 13.95 5.94
CA ALA A 244 0.16 13.79 7.30
C ALA A 244 1.25 12.71 7.39
N LYS A 245 1.02 11.55 6.74
CA LYS A 245 2.00 10.46 6.67
C LYS A 245 3.26 10.85 5.90
N LEU A 246 3.14 11.54 4.77
CA LEU A 246 4.29 12.04 4.01
C LEU A 246 5.15 12.97 4.86
N TYR A 247 4.55 14.00 5.47
CA TYR A 247 5.30 14.97 6.27
C TYR A 247 5.90 14.35 7.55
N LEU A 248 5.19 13.42 8.20
CA LEU A 248 5.73 12.72 9.36
C LEU A 248 6.96 11.87 9.01
N ASN A 249 7.06 11.36 7.78
CA ASN A 249 8.21 10.59 7.34
C ASN A 249 9.20 11.41 6.50
N ALA A 250 9.03 12.73 6.42
CA ALA A 250 9.87 13.58 5.58
C ALA A 250 11.35 13.46 5.93
N GLU A 251 11.71 13.45 7.22
CA GLU A 251 13.12 13.30 7.64
C GLU A 251 13.74 11.99 7.12
N VAL A 252 12.96 10.91 7.03
CA VAL A 252 13.40 9.62 6.46
C VAL A 252 13.53 9.70 4.94
N TYR A 253 12.59 10.36 4.28
CA TYR A 253 12.54 10.41 2.82
C TYR A 253 13.57 11.36 2.22
N ILE A 254 13.83 12.48 2.88
CA ILE A 254 14.49 13.65 2.29
C ILE A 254 15.49 14.33 3.23
N GLY A 255 15.71 13.78 4.42
CA GLY A 255 16.67 14.31 5.40
C GLY A 255 16.24 15.60 6.10
N GLU A 256 15.01 16.08 5.89
CA GLU A 256 14.48 17.30 6.52
C GLU A 256 13.13 17.03 7.22
N PRO A 257 12.99 17.42 8.50
CA PRO A 257 11.74 17.25 9.24
C PRO A 257 10.68 18.28 8.83
N HIS A 258 9.42 17.84 8.71
CA HIS A 258 8.26 18.68 8.39
C HIS A 258 7.16 18.58 9.46
N TRP A 259 7.53 18.74 10.74
CA TRP A 259 6.62 18.50 11.87
C TRP A 259 5.41 19.44 11.90
N GLU A 260 5.57 20.71 11.53
CA GLU A 260 4.45 21.67 11.48
C GLU A 260 3.45 21.32 10.37
N ASP A 261 3.93 20.93 9.19
CA ASP A 261 3.06 20.45 8.11
C ASP A 261 2.36 19.15 8.50
N ALA A 262 3.10 18.20 9.09
CA ALA A 262 2.54 16.96 9.62
C ALA A 262 1.43 17.25 10.63
N LYS A 263 1.70 18.14 11.60
CA LYS A 263 0.73 18.57 12.60
C LYS A 263 -0.54 19.13 11.96
N LYS A 264 -0.41 20.05 11.01
CA LYS A 264 -1.54 20.67 10.32
C LYS A 264 -2.48 19.61 9.73
N TYR A 265 -1.94 18.64 8.98
CA TYR A 265 -2.77 17.65 8.30
C TYR A 265 -3.27 16.56 9.25
N THR A 266 -2.50 16.18 10.27
CA THR A 266 -2.98 15.30 11.34
C THR A 266 -4.13 15.93 12.11
N ASP A 267 -4.03 17.21 12.48
CA ASP A 267 -5.10 17.95 13.17
C ASP A 267 -6.38 17.99 12.32
N LEU A 268 -6.27 18.18 11.00
CA LEU A 268 -7.43 18.13 10.09
C LEU A 268 -8.11 16.76 10.10
N VAL A 269 -7.35 15.66 10.21
CA VAL A 269 -7.92 14.30 10.32
C VAL A 269 -8.65 14.12 11.65
N VAL A 270 -7.97 14.34 12.78
CA VAL A 270 -8.57 14.10 14.12
C VAL A 270 -9.75 15.02 14.44
N ASN A 271 -9.88 16.16 13.75
CA ASN A 271 -11.03 17.05 13.91
C ASN A 271 -12.27 16.62 13.11
N ASN A 272 -12.13 15.72 12.12
CA ASN A 272 -13.23 15.32 11.22
C ASN A 272 -13.62 13.85 11.33
N TYR A 273 -12.84 13.04 12.03
CA TYR A 273 -13.07 11.63 12.25
C TYR A 273 -12.95 11.30 13.74
N MET A 274 -13.46 10.15 14.17
CA MET A 274 -13.46 9.74 15.57
C MET A 274 -13.20 8.23 15.71
N ILE A 275 -12.58 7.83 16.81
CA ILE A 275 -12.38 6.40 17.09
C ILE A 275 -13.72 5.70 17.33
N SER A 276 -13.78 4.41 16.99
CA SER A 276 -14.84 3.52 17.45
C SER A 276 -14.61 3.25 18.94
N ASP A 277 -15.59 3.56 19.79
CA ASP A 277 -15.43 3.55 21.26
C ASP A 277 -16.49 2.71 21.99
N SER A 278 -17.34 2.02 21.25
CA SER A 278 -18.40 1.17 21.80
C SER A 278 -18.33 -0.25 21.25
N GLU A 279 -18.64 -1.22 22.12
CA GLU A 279 -18.80 -2.61 21.72
C GLU A 279 -19.87 -2.74 20.63
N LYS A 280 -19.61 -3.62 19.66
CA LYS A 280 -20.52 -3.91 18.56
C LYS A 280 -20.91 -5.39 18.60
N ASN A 281 -22.16 -5.67 18.97
CA ASN A 281 -22.68 -7.03 19.11
C ASN A 281 -21.80 -7.88 20.05
N ALA A 282 -21.03 -8.83 19.53
CA ALA A 282 -20.20 -9.74 20.31
C ALA A 282 -18.69 -9.39 20.28
N VAL A 283 -18.32 -8.27 19.66
CA VAL A 283 -16.93 -7.82 19.53
C VAL A 283 -16.69 -6.47 20.21
N SER A 284 -15.49 -6.26 20.73
CA SER A 284 -15.04 -4.97 21.27
C SER A 284 -15.02 -3.88 20.20
N ALA A 285 -14.95 -2.62 20.64
CA ALA A 285 -14.81 -1.45 19.76
C ALA A 285 -13.57 -1.53 18.84
N TYR A 286 -12.48 -2.16 19.32
CA TYR A 286 -11.30 -2.38 18.49
C TYR A 286 -11.49 -3.53 17.50
N GLN A 287 -12.05 -4.66 17.95
CA GLN A 287 -12.26 -5.83 17.10
C GLN A 287 -13.24 -5.55 15.94
N SER A 288 -14.20 -4.63 16.11
CA SER A 288 -15.17 -4.29 15.07
C SER A 288 -14.53 -3.71 13.79
N LEU A 289 -13.32 -3.15 13.90
CA LEU A 289 -12.53 -2.63 12.78
C LEU A 289 -11.97 -3.73 11.86
N PHE A 290 -11.94 -4.99 12.32
CA PHE A 290 -11.18 -6.08 11.67
C PHE A 290 -12.05 -7.31 11.36
N VAL A 291 -13.38 -7.13 11.35
CA VAL A 291 -14.40 -8.12 10.99
C VAL A 291 -15.15 -7.69 9.71
N MET A 292 -15.94 -8.58 9.13
CA MET A 292 -16.58 -8.43 7.81
C MET A 292 -17.38 -7.13 7.65
N ASP A 293 -18.10 -6.72 8.69
CA ASP A 293 -18.94 -5.53 8.73
C ASP A 293 -18.22 -4.27 9.22
N ASN A 294 -16.89 -4.22 9.08
CA ASN A 294 -16.08 -3.07 9.46
C ASN A 294 -16.35 -1.81 8.63
N TYR A 295 -17.05 -1.92 7.48
CA TYR A 295 -17.51 -0.75 6.73
C TYR A 295 -18.50 0.13 7.51
N GLU A 296 -19.12 -0.41 8.56
CA GLU A 296 -19.96 0.38 9.47
C GLU A 296 -19.13 1.25 10.44
N GLU A 297 -17.82 1.00 10.57
CA GLU A 297 -16.87 1.79 11.37
C GLU A 297 -16.27 2.96 10.58
N TYR A 298 -17.04 3.53 9.64
CA TYR A 298 -16.63 4.62 8.74
C TYR A 298 -16.28 5.94 9.47
N ASN A 299 -16.60 6.04 10.76
CA ASN A 299 -16.17 7.15 11.60
C ASN A 299 -14.68 7.06 11.96
N GLU A 300 -14.13 5.84 12.11
CA GLU A 300 -12.70 5.61 12.39
C GLU A 300 -11.92 5.25 11.12
N ILE A 301 -12.50 4.45 10.22
CA ILE A 301 -11.83 4.02 8.99
C ILE A 301 -11.90 5.16 7.96
N ILE A 302 -10.75 5.79 7.71
CA ILE A 302 -10.59 6.92 6.79
C ILE A 302 -10.51 6.43 5.35
N PHE A 303 -9.75 5.37 5.10
CA PHE A 303 -9.56 4.78 3.77
C PHE A 303 -9.41 3.26 3.87
N SER A 304 -9.96 2.55 2.89
CA SER A 304 -10.08 1.09 2.93
C SER A 304 -9.89 0.47 1.55
N ILE A 305 -9.26 -0.71 1.50
CA ILE A 305 -9.31 -1.60 0.34
C ILE A 305 -10.44 -2.57 0.57
N ASN A 306 -11.44 -2.51 -0.31
CA ASN A 306 -12.71 -3.18 -0.08
C ASN A 306 -12.74 -4.58 -0.69
N TYR A 307 -13.41 -5.51 0.02
CA TYR A 307 -13.63 -6.88 -0.40
C TYR A 307 -15.11 -7.24 -0.22
N PHE A 308 -15.62 -8.09 -1.12
CA PHE A 308 -17.00 -8.53 -1.08
C PHE A 308 -17.13 -9.92 -1.72
N GLY A 309 -16.53 -10.91 -1.07
CA GLY A 309 -16.73 -12.34 -1.34
C GLY A 309 -16.63 -12.67 -2.83
N ASN A 310 -17.70 -13.23 -3.39
CA ASN A 310 -17.74 -13.63 -4.80
C ASN A 310 -17.73 -12.48 -5.83
N GLN A 311 -17.84 -11.21 -5.41
CA GLN A 311 -17.69 -10.06 -6.31
C GLN A 311 -16.23 -9.58 -6.39
N THR A 312 -15.45 -9.74 -5.32
CA THR A 312 -14.03 -9.34 -5.26
C THR A 312 -13.16 -10.56 -5.01
N ARG A 313 -13.08 -11.45 -6.00
CA ARG A 313 -12.36 -12.73 -5.89
C ARG A 313 -10.87 -12.53 -6.07
N THR A 314 -10.07 -12.93 -5.08
CA THR A 314 -8.61 -12.91 -5.12
C THR A 314 -8.02 -13.95 -4.17
N TRP A 315 -6.89 -14.54 -4.56
CA TRP A 315 -6.05 -15.37 -3.67
C TRP A 315 -5.07 -14.55 -2.84
N GLY A 316 -4.97 -13.23 -3.10
CA GLY A 316 -4.18 -12.30 -2.30
C GLY A 316 -5.05 -11.55 -1.29
N GLY A 317 -4.65 -10.31 -0.96
CA GLY A 317 -5.46 -9.39 -0.19
C GLY A 317 -5.89 -9.93 1.17
N MET A 318 -7.14 -9.65 1.56
CA MET A 318 -7.70 -10.12 2.82
C MET A 318 -7.94 -11.64 2.86
N THR A 319 -8.20 -12.27 1.71
CA THR A 319 -8.23 -13.73 1.60
C THR A 319 -6.91 -14.33 2.05
N TYR A 320 -5.79 -13.79 1.56
CA TYR A 320 -4.45 -14.20 1.98
C TYR A 320 -4.18 -13.89 3.45
N LEU A 321 -4.41 -12.65 3.90
CA LEU A 321 -4.04 -12.26 5.27
C LEU A 321 -4.74 -13.13 6.32
N ILE A 322 -6.02 -13.41 6.15
CA ILE A 322 -6.79 -14.23 7.09
C ILE A 322 -6.41 -15.70 6.96
N ASN A 323 -6.32 -16.24 5.74
CA ASN A 323 -6.01 -17.66 5.58
C ASN A 323 -4.57 -17.99 5.98
N ALA A 324 -3.59 -17.18 5.58
CA ALA A 324 -2.19 -17.39 5.97
C ALA A 324 -2.00 -17.29 7.49
N ALA A 325 -2.82 -16.52 8.20
CA ALA A 325 -2.81 -16.45 9.67
C ALA A 325 -3.49 -17.62 10.37
N THR A 326 -4.19 -18.48 9.62
CA THR A 326 -5.05 -19.53 10.18
C THR A 326 -4.47 -20.91 9.85
N GLY A 327 -4.23 -21.74 10.87
CA GLY A 327 -3.56 -23.03 10.71
C GLY A 327 -3.67 -23.91 11.97
N GLY A 328 -3.12 -25.14 11.91
CA GLY A 328 -3.14 -26.07 13.05
C GLY A 328 -4.54 -26.32 13.64
N ASP A 329 -4.62 -26.30 14.98
CA ASP A 329 -5.83 -26.50 15.79
C ASP A 329 -6.59 -25.20 16.12
N MET A 330 -6.31 -24.10 15.40
CA MET A 330 -7.11 -22.87 15.50
C MET A 330 -8.57 -23.13 15.10
N ASP A 331 -9.49 -22.40 15.75
CA ASP A 331 -10.92 -22.40 15.42
C ASP A 331 -11.16 -21.71 14.06
N ARG A 332 -11.49 -22.51 13.04
CA ARG A 332 -11.74 -22.04 11.67
C ARG A 332 -13.07 -21.30 11.53
N ASP A 333 -14.05 -21.64 12.36
CA ASP A 333 -15.35 -20.98 12.35
C ASP A 333 -15.22 -19.57 12.95
N MET A 334 -14.43 -19.42 14.01
CA MET A 334 -14.10 -18.10 14.59
C MET A 334 -13.34 -17.21 13.61
N MET A 335 -12.41 -17.79 12.84
CA MET A 335 -11.64 -17.05 11.84
C MET A 335 -12.43 -16.78 10.56
N GLY A 336 -13.47 -17.56 10.27
CA GLY A 336 -14.23 -17.51 9.02
C GLY A 336 -13.41 -17.95 7.79
N ALA A 337 -12.38 -18.76 7.98
CA ALA A 337 -11.42 -19.11 6.93
C ALA A 337 -10.93 -20.56 7.06
N PRO A 338 -10.77 -21.28 5.93
CA PRO A 338 -10.25 -22.65 5.95
C PRO A 338 -8.80 -22.71 6.42
N GLY A 339 -8.02 -21.66 6.13
CA GLY A 339 -6.67 -21.39 6.59
C GLY A 339 -5.56 -22.21 5.91
N TRP A 340 -4.50 -21.50 5.53
CA TRP A 340 -3.37 -21.98 4.74
C TRP A 340 -2.11 -22.19 5.58
N GLY A 341 -2.02 -21.54 6.74
CA GLY A 341 -0.88 -21.66 7.66
C GLY A 341 0.43 -21.15 7.07
N GLY A 342 0.71 -19.85 7.22
CA GLY A 342 1.93 -19.20 6.74
C GLY A 342 2.38 -18.07 7.67
N ASN A 343 1.60 -16.98 7.70
CA ASN A 343 1.87 -15.80 8.49
C ASN A 343 1.58 -16.06 9.97
N ARG A 344 2.52 -15.67 10.83
CA ARG A 344 2.34 -15.66 12.27
C ARG A 344 3.21 -14.56 12.86
N SER A 345 3.16 -14.41 14.17
CA SER A 345 3.96 -13.46 14.92
C SER A 345 4.92 -14.18 15.87
N MET A 346 5.67 -13.38 16.60
CA MET A 346 6.73 -13.76 17.52
C MET A 346 6.41 -13.26 18.92
N THR A 347 7.11 -13.75 19.94
CA THR A 347 6.95 -13.24 21.30
C THR A 347 7.31 -11.75 21.42
N SER A 348 8.06 -11.18 20.48
CA SER A 348 8.34 -9.74 20.42
C SER A 348 7.05 -8.90 20.34
N LEU A 349 6.09 -9.28 19.51
CA LEU A 349 4.80 -8.57 19.42
C LEU A 349 3.96 -8.80 20.68
N GLN A 350 3.81 -10.06 21.10
CA GLN A 350 2.99 -10.41 22.27
C GLN A 350 3.45 -9.68 23.53
N LYS A 351 4.77 -9.51 23.72
CA LYS A 351 5.37 -8.81 24.87
C LYS A 351 4.94 -7.35 25.00
N TYR A 352 4.47 -6.70 23.93
CA TYR A 352 3.92 -5.35 24.06
C TYR A 352 2.63 -5.31 24.88
N PHE A 353 1.92 -6.44 25.04
CA PHE A 353 0.66 -6.52 25.76
C PHE A 353 0.82 -6.97 27.21
N ASP A 354 1.98 -7.51 27.58
CA ASP A 354 2.27 -8.07 28.90
C ASP A 354 1.87 -7.15 30.08
N GLY A 355 1.48 -7.79 31.17
CA GLY A 355 1.24 -7.12 32.46
C GLY A 355 -0.09 -6.38 32.58
N ALA A 356 -0.96 -6.41 31.56
CA ALA A 356 -2.30 -5.84 31.64
C ALA A 356 -3.29 -6.53 30.70
N THR A 357 -4.58 -6.43 31.03
CA THR A 357 -5.66 -6.72 30.07
C THR A 357 -5.64 -5.68 28.96
N ASP A 358 -5.81 -6.12 27.72
CA ASP A 358 -5.87 -5.27 26.55
C ASP A 358 -6.65 -6.01 25.45
N GLU A 359 -7.80 -5.49 25.05
CA GLU A 359 -8.70 -6.10 24.06
C GLU A 359 -8.08 -6.14 22.66
N ARG A 360 -7.01 -5.39 22.43
CA ARG A 360 -6.22 -5.44 21.19
C ARG A 360 -5.32 -6.68 21.12
N SER A 361 -5.14 -7.42 22.22
CA SER A 361 -4.33 -8.64 22.28
C SER A 361 -5.05 -9.83 21.61
N LEU A 362 -5.17 -9.81 20.28
CA LEU A 362 -5.88 -10.83 19.49
C LEU A 362 -4.92 -11.93 19.03
N PHE A 363 -4.56 -12.82 19.96
CA PHE A 363 -3.60 -13.89 19.74
C PHE A 363 -4.18 -15.29 19.99
N PHE A 364 -3.56 -16.27 19.36
CA PHE A 364 -3.70 -17.69 19.63
C PHE A 364 -2.30 -18.30 19.74
N VAL A 365 -2.13 -19.33 20.57
CA VAL A 365 -0.86 -20.04 20.74
C VAL A 365 -1.15 -21.54 20.74
N HIS A 366 -0.51 -22.27 19.83
CA HIS A 366 -0.60 -23.73 19.79
C HIS A 366 0.09 -24.35 21.02
N THR A 367 -0.33 -25.57 21.36
CA THR A 367 0.33 -26.38 22.40
C THR A 367 0.91 -27.67 21.82
N ASP A 368 1.99 -28.17 22.41
CA ASP A 368 2.49 -29.52 22.14
C ASP A 368 1.61 -30.61 22.77
N ASP A 369 1.94 -31.88 22.50
CA ASP A 369 1.21 -33.03 23.06
C ASP A 369 1.21 -33.10 24.61
N ASN A 370 2.10 -32.34 25.27
CA ASN A 370 2.18 -32.25 26.73
C ASN A 370 1.45 -31.01 27.28
N GLY A 371 0.83 -30.20 26.43
CA GLY A 371 0.15 -28.96 26.79
C GLY A 371 1.07 -27.76 27.00
N ASN A 372 2.34 -27.82 26.56
CA ASN A 372 3.24 -26.68 26.62
C ASN A 372 2.97 -25.72 25.45
N GLU A 373 2.89 -24.42 25.73
CA GLU A 373 2.76 -23.40 24.70
C GLU A 373 3.98 -23.33 23.77
N LEU A 374 3.73 -23.26 22.46
CA LEU A 374 4.75 -23.19 21.41
C LEU A 374 5.03 -21.75 20.98
N THR A 375 5.23 -20.84 21.94
CA THR A 375 5.42 -19.40 21.66
C THR A 375 6.73 -19.04 20.96
N GLU A 376 7.78 -19.84 21.15
CA GLU A 376 9.09 -19.61 20.55
C GLU A 376 9.23 -20.36 19.21
N ILE A 377 9.79 -19.69 18.22
CA ILE A 377 10.04 -20.27 16.89
C ILE A 377 11.41 -20.94 16.92
N VAL A 378 11.41 -22.27 16.92
CA VAL A 378 12.63 -23.11 16.92
C VAL A 378 12.94 -23.60 15.51
N ASP A 379 11.90 -23.96 14.76
CA ASP A 379 11.93 -24.33 13.35
C ASP A 379 11.09 -23.32 12.57
N PHE A 380 11.79 -22.52 11.76
CA PHE A 380 11.23 -21.47 10.92
C PHE A 380 10.08 -21.97 10.03
N THR A 381 10.08 -23.24 9.63
CA THR A 381 9.10 -23.84 8.71
C THR A 381 7.83 -24.33 9.41
N GLN A 382 7.80 -24.38 10.75
CA GLN A 382 6.64 -24.86 11.50
C GLN A 382 5.68 -23.72 11.80
N PHE A 383 4.53 -23.70 11.13
CA PHE A 383 3.47 -22.72 11.38
C PHE A 383 2.98 -22.70 12.84
N VAL A 384 2.95 -23.88 13.48
CA VAL A 384 2.43 -24.03 14.84
C VAL A 384 3.33 -23.41 15.92
N GLN A 385 4.56 -23.03 15.58
CA GLN A 385 5.48 -22.36 16.51
C GLN A 385 5.41 -20.85 16.32
N GLY A 386 5.46 -20.06 17.39
CA GLY A 386 5.19 -18.63 17.36
C GLY A 386 3.78 -18.29 17.84
N VAL A 387 3.42 -17.02 17.74
CA VAL A 387 2.13 -16.48 18.20
C VAL A 387 1.24 -16.23 16.99
N GLN A 388 0.11 -16.90 16.89
CA GLN A 388 -0.84 -16.73 15.78
C GLN A 388 -1.68 -15.47 16.02
N VAL A 389 -1.92 -14.72 14.96
CA VAL A 389 -2.68 -13.46 15.03
C VAL A 389 -4.11 -13.71 14.56
N THR A 390 -5.07 -13.42 15.44
CA THR A 390 -6.51 -13.57 15.17
C THR A 390 -7.20 -12.22 14.95
N LYS A 391 -6.43 -11.19 14.57
CA LYS A 391 -6.91 -9.81 14.41
C LYS A 391 -7.96 -9.69 13.32
N PHE A 392 -7.60 -10.08 12.10
CA PHE A 392 -8.51 -10.06 10.96
C PHE A 392 -9.28 -11.37 10.88
N ARG A 393 -10.60 -11.29 10.78
CA ARG A 393 -11.50 -12.46 10.71
C ARG A 393 -12.55 -12.24 9.65
N ASN A 394 -12.94 -13.31 8.95
CA ASN A 394 -13.97 -13.30 7.92
C ASN A 394 -15.33 -13.74 8.49
N VAL A 395 -15.68 -13.13 9.62
CA VAL A 395 -16.98 -13.25 10.28
C VAL A 395 -17.51 -11.84 10.51
N ASP A 396 -18.83 -11.65 10.61
CA ASP A 396 -19.39 -10.37 11.07
C ASP A 396 -19.25 -10.21 12.60
N SER A 397 -19.58 -9.01 13.10
CA SER A 397 -19.62 -8.69 14.52
C SER A 397 -20.56 -9.56 15.37
N LYS A 398 -21.45 -10.35 14.76
CA LYS A 398 -22.34 -11.33 15.42
C LYS A 398 -21.78 -12.76 15.37
N GLY A 399 -20.65 -12.97 14.70
CA GLY A 399 -20.02 -14.28 14.52
C GLY A 399 -20.59 -15.10 13.35
N ASN A 400 -21.37 -14.51 12.45
CA ASN A 400 -21.79 -15.20 11.23
C ASN A 400 -20.63 -15.23 10.23
N PRO A 401 -20.33 -16.37 9.60
CA PRO A 401 -19.26 -16.45 8.61
C PRO A 401 -19.62 -15.72 7.32
N GLY A 402 -18.62 -15.10 6.69
CA GLY A 402 -18.71 -14.62 5.31
C GLY A 402 -18.60 -15.76 4.30
N ASP A 403 -18.34 -15.42 3.02
CA ASP A 403 -18.06 -16.42 1.98
C ASP A 403 -16.93 -17.37 2.40
N ALA A 404 -17.12 -18.66 2.13
CA ALA A 404 -16.23 -19.73 2.60
C ALA A 404 -14.85 -19.73 1.92
N THR A 405 -14.69 -19.00 0.81
CA THR A 405 -13.46 -19.00 0.01
C THR A 405 -12.81 -17.63 -0.02
N PHE A 406 -13.57 -16.57 -0.29
CA PHE A 406 -13.03 -15.22 -0.51
C PHE A 406 -13.45 -14.31 0.64
N ALA A 407 -12.47 -13.60 1.23
CA ALA A 407 -12.75 -12.73 2.36
C ALA A 407 -13.70 -11.59 1.99
N GLU A 408 -14.51 -11.18 2.96
CA GLU A 408 -15.41 -10.02 2.87
C GLU A 408 -14.95 -8.87 3.79
N THR A 409 -14.07 -9.16 4.73
CA THR A 409 -13.44 -8.15 5.60
C THR A 409 -12.62 -7.18 4.78
N ASN A 410 -12.86 -5.88 4.98
CA ASN A 410 -12.11 -4.84 4.30
C ASN A 410 -10.77 -4.57 5.02
N PHE A 411 -9.75 -4.13 4.29
CA PHE A 411 -8.47 -3.76 4.89
C PHE A 411 -8.47 -2.25 5.22
N PRO A 412 -8.42 -1.85 6.50
CA PRO A 412 -8.46 -0.45 6.89
C PRO A 412 -7.08 0.21 6.72
N VAL A 413 -6.81 0.72 5.51
CA VAL A 413 -5.52 1.34 5.15
C VAL A 413 -5.17 2.52 6.06
N PHE A 414 -6.15 3.38 6.35
CA PHE A 414 -5.99 4.55 7.20
C PHE A 414 -7.08 4.60 8.26
N ARG A 415 -6.69 4.83 9.52
CA ARG A 415 -7.60 4.95 10.66
C ARG A 415 -7.23 6.13 11.56
N VAL A 416 -8.20 6.66 12.30
CA VAL A 416 -8.00 7.78 13.23
C VAL A 416 -7.00 7.47 14.32
N ALA A 417 -6.96 6.23 14.82
CA ALA A 417 -6.03 5.84 15.86
C ALA A 417 -4.56 6.06 15.46
N ASP A 418 -4.21 5.86 14.19
CA ASP A 418 -2.89 6.20 13.67
C ASP A 418 -2.64 7.70 13.74
N ALA A 419 -3.60 8.53 13.29
CA ALA A 419 -3.49 9.99 13.36
C ALA A 419 -3.32 10.51 14.80
N LEU A 420 -4.01 9.93 15.78
CA LEU A 420 -3.85 10.26 17.21
C LEU A 420 -2.44 9.95 17.72
N LEU A 421 -1.87 8.80 17.33
CA LEU A 421 -0.49 8.44 17.67
C LEU A 421 0.53 9.31 16.94
N MET A 422 0.28 9.66 15.68
CA MET A 422 1.08 10.62 14.92
C MET A 422 1.09 11.99 15.59
N GLN A 423 -0.07 12.49 16.05
CA GLN A 423 -0.16 13.78 16.75
C GLN A 423 0.71 13.79 18.02
N THR A 424 0.67 12.69 18.79
CA THR A 424 1.49 12.51 20.01
C THR A 424 2.99 12.47 19.67
N GLU A 425 3.36 11.75 18.62
CA GLU A 425 4.75 11.68 18.15
C GLU A 425 5.25 13.05 17.68
N ILE A 426 4.44 13.78 16.90
CA ILE A 426 4.78 15.11 16.38
C ILE A 426 5.03 16.08 17.54
N GLU A 427 4.12 16.13 18.53
CA GLU A 427 4.32 16.95 19.72
C GLU A 427 5.62 16.59 20.46
N TRP A 428 5.89 15.30 20.63
CA TRP A 428 7.10 14.83 21.30
C TRP A 428 8.37 15.24 20.53
N ARG A 429 8.37 15.13 19.19
CA ARG A 429 9.49 15.55 18.34
C ARG A 429 9.71 17.06 18.36
N MET A 430 8.64 17.86 18.37
CA MET A 430 8.72 19.32 18.37
C MET A 430 9.18 19.89 19.71
N TYR A 431 8.73 19.32 20.82
CA TYR A 431 8.88 19.92 22.15
C TYR A 431 9.71 19.10 23.13
N GLY A 432 10.19 17.91 22.73
CA GLY A 432 10.90 16.96 23.61
C GLY A 432 10.01 16.30 24.67
N SER A 433 8.70 16.56 24.64
CA SER A 433 7.68 16.00 25.51
C SER A 433 6.31 16.13 24.84
N ALA A 434 5.38 15.22 25.17
CA ALA A 434 4.00 15.30 24.71
C ALA A 434 3.07 14.86 25.85
N LYS A 435 1.81 15.32 25.79
CA LYS A 435 0.78 14.75 26.64
C LYS A 435 0.47 13.33 26.18
N ASN A 436 0.10 12.46 27.10
CA ASN A 436 -0.28 11.09 26.80
C ASN A 436 -1.80 10.91 26.63
N ASP A 437 -2.54 12.00 26.35
CA ASP A 437 -4.01 11.98 26.30
C ASP A 437 -4.54 11.07 25.19
N ASN A 438 -3.94 11.12 24.00
CA ASN A 438 -4.28 10.25 22.88
C ASN A 438 -3.97 8.77 23.17
N ILE A 439 -2.83 8.48 23.82
CA ILE A 439 -2.50 7.12 24.25
C ILE A 439 -3.51 6.63 25.30
N ARG A 440 -3.86 7.50 26.26
CA ARG A 440 -4.86 7.19 27.29
C ARG A 440 -6.22 6.86 26.67
N LEU A 441 -6.64 7.61 25.66
CA LEU A 441 -7.89 7.37 24.93
C LEU A 441 -7.90 5.98 24.28
N LEU A 442 -6.80 5.59 23.63
CA LEU A 442 -6.69 4.25 23.03
C LEU A 442 -6.62 3.13 24.08
N TRP A 443 -6.00 3.39 25.22
CA TRP A 443 -6.00 2.46 26.36
C TRP A 443 -7.40 2.28 26.96
N GLU A 444 -8.16 3.37 27.08
CA GLU A 444 -9.55 3.33 27.55
C GLU A 444 -10.43 2.49 26.62
N ARG A 445 -10.36 2.75 25.31
CA ARG A 445 -11.07 1.94 24.29
C ARG A 445 -10.68 0.46 24.38
N ALA A 446 -9.41 0.15 24.64
CA ALA A 446 -8.90 -1.20 24.69
C ALA A 446 -9.09 -1.91 26.05
N GLY A 447 -9.78 -1.30 27.01
CA GLY A 447 -9.93 -1.87 28.36
C GLY A 447 -8.62 -2.01 29.13
N ARG A 448 -7.57 -1.27 28.73
CA ARG A 448 -6.25 -1.26 29.37
C ARG A 448 -6.21 -0.23 30.51
N PRO A 449 -5.66 -0.55 31.71
CA PRO A 449 -5.65 0.37 32.84
C PRO A 449 -4.98 1.73 32.56
N THR A 450 -5.75 2.81 32.55
CA THR A 450 -5.29 4.17 32.21
C THR A 450 -4.56 4.92 33.34
N SER A 451 -4.61 4.40 34.58
CA SER A 451 -3.96 5.01 35.74
C SER A 451 -2.44 4.99 35.69
N ALA A 452 -1.85 4.19 34.80
CA ALA A 452 -0.41 3.97 34.67
C ALA A 452 0.14 4.28 33.27
N VAL A 453 -0.57 5.06 32.43
CA VAL A 453 -0.05 5.45 31.11
C VAL A 453 1.30 6.15 31.29
N PRO A 454 2.40 5.63 30.73
CA PRO A 454 3.74 6.19 30.94
C PRO A 454 3.89 7.61 30.38
N THR A 455 4.98 8.26 30.75
CA THR A 455 5.43 9.48 30.07
C THR A 455 5.84 9.15 28.64
N VAL A 456 5.45 9.99 27.68
CA VAL A 456 5.76 9.79 26.26
C VAL A 456 7.27 9.78 26.04
N SER A 457 7.74 8.75 25.34
CA SER A 457 9.12 8.49 24.94
C SER A 457 9.10 7.69 23.64
N ALA A 458 10.26 7.51 23.00
CA ALA A 458 10.36 6.71 21.78
C ALA A 458 9.89 5.26 22.00
N GLU A 459 10.26 4.68 23.13
CA GLU A 459 9.88 3.32 23.54
C GLU A 459 8.36 3.21 23.73
N VAL A 460 7.76 4.20 24.41
CA VAL A 460 6.32 4.24 24.65
C VAL A 460 5.53 4.42 23.36
N LEU A 461 6.00 5.30 22.45
CA LEU A 461 5.37 5.52 21.15
C LEU A 461 5.44 4.28 20.27
N LEU A 462 6.62 3.67 20.10
CA LEU A 462 6.75 2.45 19.28
C LEU A 462 5.99 1.27 19.85
N ALA A 463 5.97 1.11 21.18
CA ALA A 463 5.20 0.05 21.82
C ALA A 463 3.69 0.29 21.68
N GLU A 464 3.23 1.55 21.75
CA GLU A 464 1.81 1.84 21.55
C GLU A 464 1.38 1.67 20.10
N ARG A 465 2.22 2.07 19.14
CA ARG A 465 1.98 1.81 17.72
C ARG A 465 1.94 0.31 17.42
N ALA A 466 2.81 -0.49 18.05
CA ALA A 466 2.72 -1.96 17.95
C ALA A 466 1.42 -2.51 18.55
N ARG A 467 0.95 -2.00 19.70
CA ARG A 467 -0.33 -2.46 20.26
C ARG A 467 -1.54 -2.10 19.39
N GLU A 468 -1.51 -0.90 18.82
CA GLU A 468 -2.64 -0.30 18.12
C GLU A 468 -2.75 -0.67 16.64
N LEU A 469 -1.60 -0.80 15.96
CA LEU A 469 -1.51 -0.81 14.50
C LEU A 469 -0.91 -2.12 13.95
N TYR A 470 -0.69 -3.13 14.79
CA TYR A 470 0.04 -4.30 14.32
C TYR A 470 -0.65 -4.99 13.14
N TRP A 471 0.14 -5.51 12.20
CA TRP A 471 -0.34 -6.20 10.99
C TRP A 471 -1.11 -5.31 10.00
N GLU A 472 -0.97 -3.99 10.05
CA GLU A 472 -1.70 -3.07 9.16
C GLU A 472 -0.82 -2.39 8.10
N GLY A 473 0.40 -2.87 7.89
CA GLY A 473 1.31 -2.37 6.87
C GLY A 473 2.01 -1.06 7.26
N HIS A 474 2.20 -0.83 8.56
CA HIS A 474 2.80 0.40 9.09
C HIS A 474 4.14 0.15 9.79
N ARG A 475 4.42 -1.08 10.24
CA ARG A 475 5.49 -1.31 11.20
C ARG A 475 6.87 -0.95 10.67
N ARG A 476 7.21 -1.35 9.43
CA ARG A 476 8.49 -0.97 8.81
C ARG A 476 8.71 0.54 8.80
N GLN A 477 7.73 1.33 8.36
CA GLN A 477 7.82 2.80 8.34
C GLN A 477 8.13 3.38 9.72
N ASP A 478 7.47 2.86 10.76
CA ASP A 478 7.69 3.30 12.13
C ASP A 478 9.09 2.93 12.62
N LEU A 479 9.53 1.69 12.40
CA LEU A 479 10.87 1.26 12.79
C LEU A 479 11.96 2.09 12.09
N ARG A 480 11.74 2.51 10.84
CA ARG A 480 12.66 3.39 10.10
C ARG A 480 12.69 4.80 10.69
N ARG A 481 11.53 5.40 10.95
CA ARG A 481 11.39 6.75 11.53
C ARG A 481 11.97 6.87 12.95
N PHE A 482 12.05 5.76 13.68
CA PHE A 482 12.72 5.66 14.98
C PHE A 482 14.14 5.07 14.90
N ASN A 483 14.71 4.94 13.69
CA ASN A 483 16.07 4.47 13.43
C ASN A 483 16.40 3.12 14.11
N THR A 484 15.42 2.23 14.16
CA THR A 484 15.57 0.91 14.81
C THR A 484 15.44 -0.25 13.83
N PHE A 485 14.92 0.01 12.63
CA PHE A 485 14.78 -0.99 11.57
C PHE A 485 16.11 -1.68 11.27
N THR A 486 17.15 -0.94 10.90
CA THR A 486 18.49 -1.51 10.65
C THR A 486 19.48 -1.40 11.81
N LYS A 487 19.23 -0.55 12.82
CA LYS A 487 20.25 -0.19 13.85
C LYS A 487 19.93 -0.57 15.31
N GLY A 488 18.70 -0.98 15.62
CA GLY A 488 18.33 -1.40 16.98
C GLY A 488 18.34 -0.30 18.04
N THR A 489 18.10 0.96 17.67
CA THR A 489 18.19 2.13 18.56
C THR A 489 17.16 2.12 19.69
N VAL A 490 15.92 1.69 19.42
CA VAL A 490 14.80 1.69 20.39
C VAL A 490 14.29 0.27 20.63
N VAL A 491 14.07 -0.48 19.56
CA VAL A 491 13.77 -1.92 19.55
C VAL A 491 15.07 -2.66 19.21
N PRO A 492 15.79 -3.27 20.18
CA PRO A 492 17.15 -3.75 19.96
C PRO A 492 17.27 -4.80 18.86
N THR A 493 16.38 -5.80 18.86
CA THR A 493 16.32 -6.87 17.86
C THR A 493 14.99 -7.63 17.99
N TRP A 494 14.72 -8.54 17.07
CA TRP A 494 13.60 -9.48 17.07
C TRP A 494 14.02 -10.79 16.38
N PRO A 495 13.31 -11.91 16.62
CA PRO A 495 13.69 -13.20 16.07
C PRO A 495 13.93 -13.17 14.55
N TYR A 496 15.00 -13.82 14.10
CA TYR A 496 15.40 -13.95 12.70
C TYR A 496 15.74 -12.66 11.94
N LYS A 497 15.80 -11.52 12.61
CA LYS A 497 16.31 -10.27 12.02
C LYS A 497 17.71 -10.47 11.44
N GLY A 498 17.85 -10.28 10.13
CA GLY A 498 19.12 -10.29 9.40
C GLY A 498 19.63 -11.66 8.96
N ALA A 499 19.06 -12.78 9.44
CA ALA A 499 19.40 -14.14 8.97
C ALA A 499 18.47 -15.21 9.53
N GLN A 500 18.14 -16.24 8.72
CA GLN A 500 17.46 -17.45 9.20
C GLN A 500 18.26 -18.24 10.25
N THR A 501 19.59 -18.10 10.25
CA THR A 501 20.48 -18.74 11.23
C THR A 501 20.60 -17.97 12.54
N ALA A 502 19.91 -16.82 12.68
CA ALA A 502 19.92 -15.98 13.86
C ALA A 502 18.55 -16.02 14.56
N PRO A 503 18.19 -17.09 15.29
CA PRO A 503 16.88 -17.21 15.94
C PRO A 503 16.59 -16.08 16.94
N GLY A 504 17.61 -15.46 17.54
CA GLY A 504 17.47 -14.27 18.40
C GLY A 504 17.53 -12.93 17.66
N GLY A 505 17.80 -12.93 16.35
CA GLY A 505 18.03 -11.75 15.53
C GLY A 505 19.38 -11.06 15.73
N LEU A 506 19.77 -10.26 14.75
CA LEU A 506 20.91 -9.35 14.83
C LEU A 506 20.46 -7.99 15.37
N THR A 507 21.27 -7.32 16.19
CA THR A 507 20.96 -5.93 16.62
C THR A 507 21.01 -4.96 15.45
N THR A 508 22.02 -5.13 14.59
CA THR A 508 22.27 -4.29 13.42
C THR A 508 22.32 -5.12 12.15
N VAL A 509 21.75 -4.62 11.07
CA VAL A 509 21.89 -5.15 9.70
C VAL A 509 22.39 -4.04 8.77
N ALA A 510 22.73 -4.37 7.52
CA ALA A 510 23.23 -3.38 6.57
C ALA A 510 22.19 -2.29 6.29
N GLU A 511 22.61 -1.02 6.27
CA GLU A 511 21.73 0.13 5.96
C GLU A 511 21.10 0.04 4.55
N THR A 512 21.67 -0.78 3.65
CA THR A 512 21.08 -1.06 2.33
C THR A 512 19.63 -1.56 2.43
N TYR A 513 19.26 -2.22 3.53
CA TYR A 513 17.91 -2.75 3.75
C TYR A 513 16.89 -1.69 4.17
N GLU A 514 17.29 -0.45 4.45
CA GLU A 514 16.36 0.66 4.69
C GLU A 514 15.37 0.86 3.54
N VAL A 515 15.81 0.57 2.31
CA VAL A 515 14.99 0.55 1.10
C VAL A 515 15.15 -0.79 0.37
N TYR A 516 14.12 -1.18 -0.36
CA TYR A 516 14.15 -2.34 -1.23
C TYR A 516 14.94 -2.04 -2.51
N PRO A 517 15.59 -3.05 -3.12
CA PRO A 517 16.27 -2.85 -4.39
C PRO A 517 15.27 -2.66 -5.53
N ILE A 518 15.66 -1.88 -6.54
CA ILE A 518 14.99 -1.91 -7.84
C ILE A 518 15.28 -3.28 -8.47
N PRO A 519 14.28 -3.97 -9.05
CA PRO A 519 14.49 -5.29 -9.65
C PRO A 519 15.60 -5.27 -10.71
N SER A 520 16.47 -6.29 -10.73
CA SER A 520 17.56 -6.40 -11.73
C SER A 520 17.04 -6.36 -13.17
N SER A 521 15.86 -6.95 -13.40
CA SER A 521 15.16 -6.97 -14.69
C SER A 521 14.85 -5.55 -15.17
N GLU A 522 14.38 -4.69 -14.27
CA GLU A 522 14.08 -3.28 -14.56
C GLU A 522 15.34 -2.45 -14.81
N ILE A 523 16.40 -2.60 -14.00
CA ILE A 523 17.69 -1.96 -14.25
C ILE A 523 18.27 -2.37 -15.61
N GLY A 524 18.09 -3.63 -15.99
CA GLY A 524 18.52 -4.13 -17.31
C GLY A 524 17.67 -3.60 -18.47
N ALA A 525 16.37 -3.36 -18.24
CA ALA A 525 15.44 -2.87 -19.25
C ALA A 525 15.50 -1.35 -19.46
N ASN A 526 15.76 -0.58 -18.39
CA ASN A 526 15.85 0.87 -18.43
C ASN A 526 17.20 1.35 -17.87
N PRO A 527 18.21 1.62 -18.73
CA PRO A 527 19.55 2.03 -18.31
C PRO A 527 19.59 3.45 -17.74
N ASN A 528 18.49 4.22 -17.77
CA ASN A 528 18.41 5.52 -17.10
C ASN A 528 18.20 5.35 -15.58
N LEU A 529 17.68 4.21 -15.13
CA LEU A 529 17.48 3.93 -13.71
C LEU A 529 18.78 3.50 -13.05
N THR A 530 18.95 3.90 -11.79
CA THR A 530 20.11 3.56 -10.97
C THR A 530 19.68 2.75 -9.77
N GLN A 531 20.41 1.68 -9.47
CA GLN A 531 20.14 0.85 -8.30
C GLN A 531 20.29 1.65 -6.98
N ASN A 532 19.48 1.27 -5.98
CA ASN A 532 19.60 1.78 -4.63
C ASN A 532 20.96 1.43 -4.01
N LYS A 533 21.52 2.39 -3.27
CA LYS A 533 22.88 2.29 -2.73
C LYS A 533 23.05 1.04 -1.86
N GLY A 534 24.02 0.19 -2.24
CA GLY A 534 24.42 -1.00 -1.50
C GLY A 534 24.00 -2.33 -2.16
N TYR A 535 23.15 -2.27 -3.18
CA TYR A 535 22.73 -3.44 -3.98
C TYR A 535 23.49 -3.60 -5.29
#